data_AF-A0A969I037-F1
#
_entry.id   AF-A0A969I037-F1
#
_cell.length_a   1.000
_cell.length_b   1.000
_cell.length_c   1.000
_cell.angle_alpha   90.00
_cell.angle_beta   90.00
_cell.angle_gamma   90.00
#
_symmetry.space_group_name_H-M   'P 1'
#
loop_
_entity.id
_entity.type
_entity.pdbx_description
1 polymer ?
#
loop_
_entity_poly.entity_id
_entity_poly.type
_entity_poly.pdbx_seq_one_letter_code
_entity_poly.pdbx_strand_id
1 'polypeptide(L)'
;MMAMLSLKNLWVEYGDKVVLERISLDITEGSFVSIVGPSGAGKSSLLRVILGQERPTRGSITLDGAPLPSECGPDRGVVFQRYSVFPHLTVLGNTLLGLEFSASPFTARLFGSKRRAAVGEAEAMLDSVGLTDSRNL
;
A
#
# COMPACT_ATOMS: atom_id res chain seq x y z
N MET A 1 1.54 -4.36 24.89
CA MET A 1 1.59 -3.58 23.64
C MET A 1 0.55 -4.17 22.71
N MET A 2 -0.37 -3.38 22.17
CA MET A 2 -1.40 -3.89 21.25
C MET A 2 -0.81 -4.06 19.85
N ALA A 3 -1.19 -5.14 19.16
CA ALA A 3 -0.82 -5.34 17.75
C ALA A 3 -1.59 -4.35 16.88
N MET A 4 -0.89 -3.67 15.97
CA MET A 4 -1.48 -2.80 14.96
C MET A 4 -2.16 -3.66 13.87
N LEU A 5 -1.49 -4.70 13.40
CA LEU A 5 -2.07 -5.68 12.48
C LEU A 5 -2.04 -7.07 13.13
N SER A 6 -3.16 -7.77 13.15
CA SER A 6 -3.27 -9.14 13.68
C SER A 6 -3.96 -10.05 12.68
N LEU A 7 -3.32 -11.17 12.36
CA LEU A 7 -3.87 -12.28 11.57
C LEU A 7 -4.10 -13.45 12.53
N LYS A 8 -5.31 -14.02 12.51
CA LYS A 8 -5.67 -15.14 13.38
C LYS A 8 -6.15 -16.33 12.58
N ASN A 9 -5.36 -17.41 12.58
CA ASN A 9 -5.64 -18.66 11.88
C ASN A 9 -6.13 -18.42 10.44
N LEU A 10 -5.40 -17.58 9.71
CA LEU A 10 -5.78 -17.13 8.37
C LEU A 10 -5.60 -18.24 7.34
N TRP A 11 -6.60 -18.44 6.48
CA TRP A 11 -6.52 -19.33 5.32
C TRP A 11 -6.86 -18.58 4.03
N VAL A 12 -6.21 -19.00 2.93
CA VAL A 12 -6.55 -18.61 1.57
C VAL A 12 -6.54 -19.86 0.70
N GLU A 13 -7.68 -20.16 0.10
CA GLU A 13 -7.91 -21.35 -0.73
C GLU A 13 -8.46 -20.90 -2.09
N TYR A 14 -7.94 -21.48 -3.18
CA TYR A 14 -8.48 -21.27 -4.54
C TYR A 14 -8.92 -22.63 -5.09
N GLY A 15 -10.23 -22.87 -5.10
CA GLY A 15 -10.76 -24.22 -5.33
C GLY A 15 -10.20 -25.19 -4.28
N ASP A 16 -9.64 -26.29 -4.74
CA ASP A 16 -9.06 -27.32 -3.85
C ASP A 16 -7.63 -27.01 -3.39
N LYS A 17 -7.04 -25.89 -3.84
CA LYS A 17 -5.66 -25.53 -3.51
C LYS A 17 -5.59 -24.60 -2.32
N VAL A 18 -4.99 -25.07 -1.23
CA VAL A 18 -4.60 -24.23 -0.08
C VAL A 18 -3.32 -23.47 -0.41
N VAL A 19 -3.38 -22.13 -0.37
CA VAL A 19 -2.23 -21.25 -0.64
C VAL A 19 -1.66 -20.66 0.64
N LEU A 20 -2.53 -20.28 1.59
CA LEU A 20 -2.14 -19.92 2.95
C LEU A 20 -2.88 -20.85 3.92
N GLU A 21 -2.12 -21.45 4.83
CA GLU A 21 -2.65 -22.37 5.82
C GLU A 21 -2.35 -21.83 7.23
N ARG A 22 -3.42 -21.51 7.99
CA ARG A 22 -3.37 -21.23 9.43
C ARG A 22 -2.28 -20.21 9.82
N ILE A 23 -2.18 -19.13 9.05
CA ILE A 23 -1.22 -18.05 9.35
C ILE A 23 -1.73 -17.26 10.55
N SER A 24 -0.92 -17.20 11.61
CA SER A 24 -1.16 -16.36 12.78
C SER A 24 0.05 -15.47 13.01
N LEU A 25 -0.16 -14.16 13.01
CA LEU A 25 0.90 -13.16 13.09
C LEU A 25 0.36 -11.87 13.71
N ASP A 26 1.11 -11.32 14.65
CA ASP A 26 0.87 -9.99 15.21
C ASP A 26 2.03 -9.08 14.84
N ILE A 27 1.72 -7.90 14.30
CA ILE A 27 2.67 -6.85 13.95
C ILE A 27 2.35 -5.62 14.78
N THR A 28 3.33 -5.13 15.54
CA THR A 28 3.22 -3.89 16.32
C THR A 28 3.55 -2.67 15.46
N GLU A 29 3.05 -1.51 15.88
CA GLU A 29 3.40 -0.23 15.24
C GLU A 29 4.92 0.00 15.23
N GLY A 30 5.43 0.62 14.14
CA GLY A 30 6.86 0.87 13.94
C GLY A 30 7.70 -0.35 13.55
N SER A 31 7.09 -1.53 13.38
CA SER A 31 7.82 -2.74 12.98
C SER A 31 8.25 -2.69 11.51
N PHE A 32 9.46 -3.18 11.25
CA PHE A 32 9.93 -3.52 9.91
C PHE A 32 9.91 -5.04 9.73
N VAL A 33 9.01 -5.54 8.90
CA VAL A 33 8.78 -6.99 8.72
C VAL A 33 9.11 -7.41 7.29
N SER A 34 9.88 -8.49 7.15
CA SER A 34 10.19 -9.09 5.85
C SER A 34 9.59 -10.49 5.75
N ILE A 35 9.00 -10.81 4.59
CA ILE A 35 8.43 -12.13 4.29
C ILE A 35 9.31 -12.79 3.22
N VAL A 36 10.00 -13.86 3.61
CA VAL A 36 10.93 -14.59 2.74
C VAL A 36 10.42 -16.01 2.48
N GLY A 37 10.64 -16.51 1.28
CA GLY A 37 10.27 -17.87 0.89
C GLY A 37 10.39 -18.09 -0.63
N PRO A 38 10.37 -19.33 -1.10
CA PRO A 38 10.50 -19.65 -2.53
C PRO A 38 9.35 -19.05 -3.36
N SER A 39 9.53 -19.02 -4.68
CA SER A 39 8.43 -18.66 -5.59
C SER A 39 7.23 -19.58 -5.37
N GLY A 40 6.03 -19.01 -5.34
CA GLY A 40 4.80 -19.78 -5.07
C GLY A 40 4.46 -20.05 -3.60
N ALA A 41 5.31 -19.65 -2.64
CA ALA A 41 5.05 -19.83 -1.20
C ALA A 41 3.90 -18.99 -0.60
N GLY A 42 3.05 -18.37 -1.42
CA GLY A 42 1.90 -17.59 -0.94
C GLY A 42 2.19 -16.15 -0.49
N LYS A 43 3.43 -15.65 -0.58
CA LYS A 43 3.81 -14.27 -0.16
C LYS A 43 2.92 -13.18 -0.76
N SER A 44 2.71 -13.21 -2.07
CA SER A 44 1.86 -12.22 -2.74
C SER A 44 0.39 -12.37 -2.36
N SER A 45 -0.10 -13.58 -2.11
CA SER A 45 -1.47 -13.80 -1.62
C SER A 45 -1.64 -13.23 -0.21
N LEU A 46 -0.64 -13.40 0.66
CA LEU A 46 -0.63 -12.81 1.99
C LEU A 46 -0.68 -11.27 1.93
N LEU A 47 0.13 -10.65 1.08
CA LEU A 47 0.11 -9.19 0.90
C LEU A 47 -1.24 -8.69 0.33
N ARG A 48 -1.83 -9.38 -0.65
CA ARG A 48 -3.16 -8.99 -1.20
C ARG A 48 -4.24 -9.01 -0.14
N VAL A 49 -4.21 -10.03 0.72
CA VAL A 49 -5.18 -10.17 1.81
C VAL A 49 -4.99 -9.10 2.89
N ILE A 50 -3.74 -8.75 3.24
CA ILE A 50 -3.44 -7.62 4.15
C ILE A 50 -3.86 -6.28 3.55
N LEU A 51 -3.79 -6.12 2.22
CA LEU A 51 -4.26 -4.93 1.52
C LEU A 51 -5.79 -4.86 1.39
N GLY A 52 -6.52 -5.91 1.79
CA GLY A 52 -7.96 -6.02 1.59
C GLY A 52 -8.38 -6.30 0.13
N GLN A 53 -7.43 -6.55 -0.77
CA GLN A 53 -7.73 -6.86 -2.19
C GLN A 53 -8.34 -8.26 -2.37
N GLU A 54 -8.06 -9.16 -1.43
CA GLU A 54 -8.65 -10.49 -1.37
C GLU A 54 -9.15 -10.76 0.05
N ARG A 55 -10.27 -11.47 0.18
CA ARG A 55 -10.78 -11.89 1.49
C ARG A 55 -10.19 -13.26 1.84
N PRO A 56 -9.78 -13.49 3.10
CA PRO A 56 -9.40 -14.82 3.52
C PRO A 56 -10.61 -15.76 3.45
N THR A 57 -10.36 -17.03 3.16
CA THR A 57 -11.42 -18.05 3.15
C THR A 57 -11.80 -18.46 4.57
N ARG A 58 -10.86 -18.39 5.52
CA ARG A 58 -11.07 -18.64 6.95
C ARG A 58 -10.16 -17.77 7.81
N GLY A 59 -10.51 -17.64 9.09
CA GLY A 59 -9.78 -16.81 10.04
C GLY A 59 -10.18 -15.34 9.95
N SER A 60 -9.40 -14.47 10.58
CA SER A 60 -9.69 -13.04 10.62
C SER A 60 -8.43 -12.19 10.58
N ILE A 61 -8.63 -10.94 10.18
CA ILE A 61 -7.60 -9.90 10.19
C ILE A 61 -8.19 -8.69 10.89
N THR A 62 -7.42 -8.09 11.80
CA THR A 62 -7.74 -6.81 12.40
C THR A 62 -6.63 -5.82 12.17
N LEU A 63 -7.01 -4.57 11.88
CA LEU A 63 -6.14 -3.40 11.85
C LEU A 63 -6.59 -2.45 12.96
N ASP A 64 -5.69 -2.05 13.84
CA ASP A 64 -5.94 -1.21 15.02
C ASP A 64 -7.09 -1.74 15.89
N GLY A 65 -7.15 -3.07 16.03
CA GLY A 65 -8.18 -3.78 16.78
C GLY A 65 -9.55 -3.87 16.10
N ALA A 66 -9.76 -3.20 14.98
CA ALA A 66 -10.99 -3.29 14.18
C ALA A 66 -10.85 -4.32 13.04
N PRO A 67 -11.94 -4.98 12.59
CA PRO A 67 -11.89 -5.84 11.42
C PRO A 67 -11.33 -5.11 10.20
N LEU A 68 -10.42 -5.76 9.45
CA LEU A 68 -9.86 -5.18 8.24
C LEU A 68 -10.99 -4.87 7.23
N PRO A 69 -11.10 -3.62 6.72
CA PRO A 69 -12.10 -3.27 5.73
C PRO A 69 -11.83 -3.98 4.40
N SER A 70 -12.87 -4.13 3.58
CA SER A 70 -12.78 -4.85 2.30
C SER A 70 -12.13 -4.05 1.17
N GLU A 71 -11.80 -2.79 1.39
CA GLU A 71 -11.11 -1.94 0.42
C GLU A 71 -9.87 -1.33 1.06
N CYS A 72 -8.83 -1.12 0.25
CA CYS A 72 -7.62 -0.44 0.69
C CYS A 72 -7.91 1.05 0.84
N GLY A 73 -7.88 1.57 2.06
CA GLY A 73 -8.01 2.99 2.32
C GLY A 73 -6.68 3.75 2.14
N PRO A 74 -6.70 5.08 2.28
CA PRO A 74 -5.50 5.92 2.21
C PRO A 74 -4.54 5.69 3.38
N ASP A 75 -4.95 4.93 4.39
CA ASP A 75 -4.16 4.51 5.55
C ASP A 75 -3.10 3.43 5.20
N ARG A 76 -3.15 2.87 3.98
CA ARG A 76 -2.25 1.80 3.54
C ARG A 76 -1.66 2.10 2.16
N GLY A 77 -0.34 2.24 2.10
CA GLY A 77 0.42 2.37 0.86
C GLY A 77 0.89 1.00 0.33
N VAL A 78 0.93 0.84 -1.00
CA VAL A 78 1.51 -0.33 -1.67
C VAL A 78 2.46 0.09 -2.77
N VAL A 79 3.59 -0.59 -2.88
CA VAL A 79 4.50 -0.50 -4.03
C VAL A 79 4.52 -1.86 -4.70
N PHE A 80 4.14 -1.91 -5.97
CA PHE A 80 4.09 -3.15 -6.73
C PHE A 80 5.48 -3.53 -7.27
N GLN A 81 5.72 -4.84 -7.42
CA GLN A 81 6.98 -5.35 -7.98
C GLN A 81 7.17 -4.95 -9.46
N ARG A 82 6.09 -4.77 -10.22
CA ARG A 82 6.13 -4.20 -11.57
C ARG A 82 5.92 -2.70 -11.48
N TYR A 83 6.58 -1.95 -12.37
CA TYR A 83 6.41 -0.50 -12.46
C TYR A 83 4.94 -0.14 -12.66
N SER A 84 4.40 0.65 -11.72
CA SER A 84 3.01 1.12 -11.71
C SER A 84 2.94 2.64 -11.72
N VAL A 85 3.78 3.28 -12.53
CA VAL A 85 3.73 4.73 -12.75
C VAL A 85 2.82 5.06 -13.92
N PHE A 86 2.31 6.29 -13.96
CA PHE A 86 1.57 6.82 -15.10
C PHE A 86 2.57 7.29 -16.16
N PRO A 87 2.70 6.60 -17.30
CA PRO A 87 3.77 6.84 -18.28
C PRO A 87 3.60 8.14 -19.07
N HIS A 88 2.44 8.76 -18.98
CA HIS A 88 2.11 10.04 -19.62
C HIS A 88 2.30 11.24 -18.68
N LEU A 89 2.72 10.99 -17.44
CA LEU A 89 3.06 12.03 -16.46
C LEU A 89 4.56 12.03 -16.24
N THR A 90 5.11 13.21 -15.94
CA THR A 90 6.50 13.30 -15.50
C THR A 90 6.69 12.64 -14.14
N VAL A 91 7.94 12.45 -13.71
CA VAL A 91 8.29 12.00 -12.36
C VAL A 91 7.64 12.90 -11.30
N LEU A 92 7.77 14.22 -11.44
CA LEU A 92 7.09 15.17 -10.55
C LEU A 92 5.56 15.03 -10.62
N GLY A 93 5.00 14.81 -11.82
CA GLY A 93 3.56 14.59 -11.99
C GLY A 93 3.06 13.35 -11.26
N ASN A 94 3.80 12.23 -11.33
CA ASN A 94 3.49 11.01 -10.60
C ASN A 94 3.51 11.22 -9.09
N THR A 95 4.51 11.93 -8.56
CA THR A 95 4.62 12.22 -7.12
C THR A 95 3.55 13.19 -6.64
N LEU A 96 3.25 14.22 -7.43
CA LEU A 96 2.23 15.24 -7.12
C LEU A 96 0.82 14.65 -7.08
N LEU A 97 0.54 13.64 -7.91
CA LEU A 97 -0.80 13.11 -8.10
C LEU A 97 -1.43 12.58 -6.81
N GLY A 98 -0.65 11.95 -5.93
CA GLY A 98 -1.14 11.48 -4.63
C GLY A 98 -1.63 12.63 -3.72
N LEU A 99 -0.92 13.76 -3.74
CA LEU A 99 -1.28 14.96 -3.00
C LEU A 99 -2.55 15.60 -3.58
N GLU A 100 -2.68 15.64 -4.91
CA GLU A 100 -3.87 16.19 -5.57
C GLU A 100 -5.13 15.34 -5.35
N PHE A 101 -5.02 14.01 -5.34
CA PHE A 101 -6.14 13.13 -5.00
C PHE A 101 -6.59 13.30 -3.56
N SER A 102 -5.64 13.40 -2.62
CA SER A 102 -5.95 13.60 -1.20
C SER A 102 -6.65 14.95 -0.95
N ALA A 103 -6.15 16.02 -1.58
CA ALA A 103 -6.66 17.37 -1.37
C ALA A 103 -7.90 17.73 -2.23
N SER A 104 -8.12 17.03 -3.34
CA SER A 104 -9.22 17.31 -4.30
C SER A 104 -9.81 16.02 -4.88
N PRO A 105 -10.63 15.27 -4.11
CA PRO A 105 -11.08 13.93 -4.50
C PRO A 105 -11.89 13.88 -5.81
N PHE A 106 -12.62 14.95 -6.14
CA PHE A 106 -13.48 14.99 -7.33
C PHE A 106 -12.75 15.36 -8.62
N THR A 107 -11.74 16.23 -8.54
CA THR A 107 -11.09 16.79 -9.75
C THR A 107 -9.64 16.36 -9.88
N ALA A 108 -9.05 15.79 -8.83
CA ALA A 108 -7.65 15.40 -8.75
C ALA A 108 -6.71 16.53 -9.21
N ARG A 109 -7.08 17.78 -8.94
CA ARG A 109 -6.32 18.97 -9.35
C ARG A 109 -6.35 20.02 -8.27
N LEU A 110 -5.20 20.65 -8.08
CA LEU A 110 -5.04 21.84 -7.26
C LEU A 110 -4.76 23.06 -8.13
N PHE A 111 -5.05 24.26 -7.61
CA PHE A 111 -4.79 25.52 -8.30
C PHE A 111 -4.14 26.54 -7.36
N GLY A 112 -3.50 27.55 -7.94
CA GLY A 112 -2.95 28.69 -7.21
C GLY A 112 -1.91 28.31 -6.15
N SER A 113 -2.06 28.88 -4.96
CA SER A 113 -1.13 28.66 -3.83
C SER A 113 -1.10 27.22 -3.35
N LYS A 114 -2.25 26.52 -3.33
CA LYS A 114 -2.33 25.11 -2.91
C LYS A 114 -1.50 24.21 -3.81
N ARG A 115 -1.57 24.44 -5.13
CA ARG A 115 -0.76 23.68 -6.09
C ARG A 115 0.73 23.95 -5.90
N ARG A 116 1.14 25.21 -5.68
CA ARG A 116 2.55 25.55 -5.43
C ARG A 116 3.08 24.87 -4.17
N ALA A 117 2.30 24.80 -3.11
CA ALA A 117 2.68 24.09 -1.88
C ALA A 117 2.86 22.58 -2.15
N ALA A 118 1.90 21.94 -2.83
CA ALA A 118 1.98 20.52 -3.16
C ALA A 118 3.16 20.19 -4.11
N VAL A 119 3.50 21.09 -5.04
CA VAL A 119 4.70 20.95 -5.87
C VAL A 119 5.96 21.00 -5.02
N GLY A 120 6.08 21.96 -4.09
CA GLY A 120 7.24 22.04 -3.19
C GLY A 120 7.39 20.79 -2.32
N GLU A 121 6.28 20.24 -1.83
CA GLU A 121 6.28 18.97 -1.08
C GLU A 121 6.72 17.79 -1.96
N ALA A 122 6.19 17.67 -3.17
CA ALA A 122 6.57 16.62 -4.11
C ALA A 122 8.05 16.72 -4.53
N GLU A 123 8.59 17.92 -4.72
CA GLU A 123 10.03 18.14 -4.97
C GLU A 123 10.89 17.70 -3.78
N ALA A 124 10.47 17.99 -2.55
CA ALA A 124 11.17 17.52 -1.36
C ALA A 124 11.16 15.98 -1.23
N MET A 125 10.06 15.32 -1.61
CA MET A 125 9.99 13.86 -1.67
C MET A 125 10.99 13.30 -2.69
N LEU A 126 11.07 13.90 -3.89
CA LEU A 126 12.02 13.48 -4.93
C LEU A 126 13.47 13.66 -4.48
N ASP A 127 13.76 14.74 -3.77
CA ASP A 127 15.08 15.01 -3.21
C ASP A 127 15.49 13.95 -2.18
N SER A 128 14.56 13.56 -1.31
CA SER A 128 14.81 12.53 -0.27
C SER A 128 15.22 11.16 -0.83
N VAL A 129 14.86 10.86 -2.09
CA VAL A 129 15.19 9.62 -2.79
C VAL A 129 16.22 9.81 -3.91
N GLY A 130 16.80 11.00 -4.07
CA GLY A 130 17.83 11.30 -5.06
C GLY A 130 17.34 11.38 -6.50
N LEU A 131 16.08 11.75 -6.73
CA LEU A 131 15.46 11.82 -8.06
C LEU A 131 15.21 13.25 -8.57
N THR A 132 15.77 14.27 -7.93
CA THR A 132 15.58 15.69 -8.26
C THR A 132 15.87 15.99 -9.74
N ASP A 133 16.97 15.47 -10.28
CA ASP A 133 17.38 15.72 -11.67
C ASP A 133 16.45 15.06 -12.71
N SER A 134 15.66 14.06 -12.29
CA SER A 134 14.72 13.34 -13.15
C SER A 134 13.30 13.91 -13.12
N ARG A 135 13.05 15.00 -12.40
CA ARG A 135 11.68 15.52 -12.14
C ARG A 135 10.82 15.76 -13.38
N ASN A 136 11.44 16.05 -14.52
CA ASN A 136 10.80 16.40 -15.79
C ASN A 136 10.80 15.28 -16.83
N LEU A 137 11.45 14.14 -16.54
CA LEU A 137 11.31 12.90 -17.33
C LEU A 137 9.90 12.35 -17.14
#